data_AF-A0A0B6Y1F4-F1
#
_entry.id   AF-A0A0B6Y1F4-F1
#
_cell.length_a   1.000
_cell.length_b   1.000
_cell.length_c   1.000
_cell.angle_alpha   90.00
_cell.angle_beta   90.00
_cell.angle_gamma   90.00
#
_symmetry.space_group_name_H-M   'P 1'
#
loop_
_entity.id
_entity.type
_entity.pdbx_description
1 polymer ?
#
loop_
_entity_poly.entity_id
_entity_poly.type
_entity_poly.pdbx_seq_one_letter_code
_entity_poly.pdbx_strand_id
1 'polypeptide(L)'
;FRMLQCMIVTWVTPDYKILECGDDIRLLQDSKAIILCNHQSTADTPIVMLASHNKGMAAGNTMWILYILFKYTNFGLISWHREDFFIDQGD
;
A
#
# COMPACT_ATOMS: atom_id res chain seq x y z
N PHE A 1 7.53 -9.20 -8.73
CA PHE A 1 7.35 -8.23 -7.62
C PHE A 1 6.41 -8.67 -6.50
N ARG A 2 5.47 -9.60 -6.73
CA ARG A 2 4.51 -10.05 -5.70
C ARG A 2 5.14 -10.45 -4.36
N MET A 3 6.25 -11.20 -4.39
CA MET A 3 6.97 -11.61 -3.17
C MET A 3 7.57 -10.44 -2.37
N LEU A 4 8.12 -9.43 -3.05
CA LEU A 4 8.69 -8.25 -2.41
C LEU A 4 7.59 -7.37 -1.81
N GLN A 5 6.39 -7.35 -2.40
CA GLN A 5 5.21 -6.70 -1.83
C GLN A 5 4.68 -7.46 -0.61
N CYS A 6 4.68 -8.80 -0.65
CA CYS A 6 4.33 -9.61 0.52
C CYS A 6 5.23 -9.32 1.73
N MET A 7 6.51 -9.05 1.52
CA MET A 7 7.42 -8.68 2.61
C MET A 7 6.98 -7.40 3.34
N ILE A 8 6.42 -6.41 2.64
CA ILE A 8 5.94 -5.16 3.26
C ILE A 8 4.72 -5.44 4.14
N VAL A 9 3.83 -6.29 3.64
CA VAL A 9 2.67 -6.77 4.41
C VAL A 9 3.11 -7.45 5.71
N THR A 10 4.23 -8.17 5.70
CA THR A 10 4.74 -8.82 6.92
C THR A 10 5.25 -7.86 8.00
N TRP A 11 5.42 -6.56 7.73
CA TRP A 11 5.86 -5.59 8.75
C TRP A 11 4.82 -5.36 9.85
N VAL A 12 3.55 -5.65 9.58
CA VAL A 12 2.43 -5.40 10.50
C VAL A 12 1.78 -6.68 11.03
N THR A 13 2.02 -7.84 10.40
CA THR A 13 1.34 -9.10 10.74
C THR A 13 1.83 -9.86 11.98
N PRO A 14 3.10 -9.83 12.42
CA PRO A 14 3.53 -10.73 13.49
C PRO A 14 2.90 -10.41 14.85
N ASP A 15 2.55 -9.14 15.10
CA ASP A 15 2.11 -8.68 16.43
C ASP A 15 0.65 -8.19 16.47
N TYR A 16 -0.02 -8.07 15.32
CA TYR A 16 -1.35 -7.45 15.24
C TYR A 16 -2.35 -8.28 14.44
N LYS A 17 -3.54 -8.44 15.02
CA LYS A 17 -4.72 -8.92 14.30
C LYS A 17 -5.43 -7.74 13.66
N ILE A 18 -5.40 -7.67 12.33
CA ILE A 18 -6.13 -6.64 11.57
C ILE A 18 -7.59 -7.05 11.43
N LEU A 19 -8.49 -6.12 11.73
CA LEU A 19 -9.94 -6.27 11.56
C LEU A 19 -10.41 -5.23 10.56
N GLU A 20 -11.15 -5.67 9.55
CA GLU A 20 -11.74 -4.81 8.53
C GLU A 20 -13.26 -4.76 8.71
N CYS A 21 -13.86 -3.59 8.43
CA CYS A 21 -15.28 -3.30 8.65
C CYS A 21 -15.81 -2.49 7.46
N GLY A 22 -17.08 -2.71 7.10
CA GLY A 22 -17.75 -2.03 6.00
C GLY A 22 -17.85 -2.89 4.74
N ASP A 23 -18.02 -2.23 3.59
CA ASP A 23 -18.19 -2.89 2.31
C ASP A 23 -16.90 -3.51 1.78
N ASP A 24 -17.05 -4.56 0.98
CA ASP A 24 -15.91 -5.25 0.36
C ASP A 24 -15.38 -4.50 -0.85
N ILE A 25 -14.16 -3.98 -0.73
CA ILE A 25 -13.50 -3.23 -1.80
C ILE A 25 -13.14 -4.06 -3.04
N ARG A 26 -13.27 -5.40 -3.02
CA ARG A 26 -13.09 -6.25 -4.22
C ARG A 26 -14.00 -5.85 -5.37
N LEU A 27 -15.15 -5.24 -5.08
CA LEU A 27 -16.09 -4.71 -6.08
C LEU A 27 -15.45 -3.62 -6.96
N LEU A 28 -14.34 -3.01 -6.50
CA LEU A 28 -13.64 -1.94 -7.21
C LEU A 28 -12.42 -2.42 -8.00
N GLN A 29 -12.14 -3.73 -8.06
CA GLN A 29 -10.92 -4.28 -8.68
C GLN A 29 -10.68 -3.79 -10.13
N ASP A 30 -11.74 -3.68 -10.91
CA ASP A 30 -11.68 -3.28 -12.34
C ASP A 30 -12.13 -1.83 -12.56
N SER A 31 -12.27 -1.06 -11.47
CA SER A 31 -12.68 0.34 -11.48
C SER A 31 -11.53 1.26 -11.07
N LYS A 32 -11.51 2.49 -11.62
CA LYS A 32 -10.62 3.54 -11.13
C LYS A 32 -11.19 4.09 -9.82
N ALA A 33 -10.49 3.86 -8.72
CA ALA A 33 -10.87 4.34 -7.40
C ALA A 33 -9.67 4.98 -6.70
N ILE A 34 -9.95 5.90 -5.78
CA ILE A 34 -8.95 6.50 -4.90
C ILE A 34 -9.27 6.04 -3.48
N ILE A 35 -8.28 5.46 -2.80
CA ILE A 35 -8.37 5.13 -1.37
C ILE A 35 -7.90 6.36 -0.59
N LEU A 36 -8.83 7.00 0.10
CA LEU A 36 -8.54 8.11 1.02
C LEU A 36 -8.59 7.57 2.45
N CYS A 37 -7.50 7.76 3.17
CA CYS A 37 -7.39 7.41 4.58
C CYS A 37 -6.87 8.61 5.37
N ASN A 38 -7.22 8.69 6.64
CA ASN A 38 -6.50 9.56 7.57
C ASN A 38 -5.05 9.06 7.69
N HIS A 39 -4.12 9.98 7.94
CA HIS A 39 -2.70 9.66 8.09
C HIS A 39 -2.29 9.86 9.55
N GLN A 40 -2.14 8.78 10.29
CA GLN A 40 -1.71 8.75 11.69
C GLN A 40 -0.26 8.31 11.83
N SER A 41 0.25 7.44 10.96
CA SER A 41 1.57 6.84 11.11
C SER A 41 2.13 6.26 9.81
N THR A 42 3.43 5.94 9.81
CA THR A 42 4.06 5.16 8.73
C THR A 42 3.45 3.75 8.57
N ALA A 43 2.79 3.21 9.60
CA ALA A 43 2.15 1.89 9.54
C ALA A 43 0.86 1.87 8.70
N ASP A 44 0.29 3.03 8.37
CA ASP A 44 -0.97 3.12 7.62
C ASP A 44 -0.80 2.52 6.21
N THR A 45 0.33 2.80 5.56
CA THR A 45 0.69 2.27 4.24
C THR A 45 0.73 0.73 4.19
N PRO A 46 1.52 0.03 5.03
CA PRO A 46 1.52 -1.44 5.03
C PRO A 46 0.18 -2.05 5.45
N ILE A 47 -0.63 -1.38 6.30
CA ILE A 47 -1.98 -1.84 6.65
C ILE A 47 -2.91 -1.79 5.42
N VAL A 48 -2.93 -0.69 4.68
CA VAL A 48 -3.74 -0.55 3.44
C VAL A 48 -3.24 -1.53 2.37
N MET A 49 -1.92 -1.73 2.27
CA MET A 49 -1.34 -2.72 1.36
C MET A 49 -1.74 -4.16 1.73
N LEU A 50 -1.77 -4.52 3.03
CA LEU A 50 -2.26 -5.81 3.51
C LEU A 50 -3.74 -6.01 3.18
N ALA A 51 -4.59 -5.01 3.47
CA ALA A 51 -6.01 -5.08 3.15
C ALA A 51 -6.26 -5.27 1.64
N SER A 52 -5.48 -4.58 0.80
CA SER A 52 -5.52 -4.73 -0.66
C SER A 52 -4.93 -6.08 -1.12
N HIS A 53 -3.89 -6.58 -0.45
CA HIS A 53 -3.21 -7.83 -0.80
C HIS A 53 -4.11 -9.05 -0.57
N ASN A 54 -4.78 -9.10 0.57
CA ASN A 54 -5.74 -10.16 0.92
C ASN A 54 -6.89 -10.26 -0.09
N LYS A 55 -7.15 -9.19 -0.85
CA LYS A 55 -8.19 -9.09 -1.86
C LYS A 55 -7.67 -9.25 -3.29
N GLY A 56 -6.38 -9.52 -3.48
CA GLY A 56 -5.75 -9.65 -4.80
C GLY A 56 -5.48 -8.33 -5.52
N MET A 57 -5.75 -7.19 -4.89
CA MET A 57 -5.68 -5.86 -5.52
C MET A 57 -4.29 -5.21 -5.42
N ALA A 58 -3.45 -5.62 -4.46
CA ALA A 58 -2.14 -4.97 -4.22
C ALA A 58 -1.08 -5.22 -5.30
N ALA A 59 -1.21 -6.29 -6.09
CA ALA A 59 -0.19 -6.75 -7.02
C ALA A 59 -0.54 -6.41 -8.47
N GLY A 60 -0.57 -5.13 -8.81
CA GLY A 60 -0.71 -4.71 -10.22
C GLY A 60 -1.43 -3.38 -10.40
N ASN A 61 -2.54 -3.18 -9.68
CA ASN A 61 -3.51 -2.14 -10.02
C ASN A 61 -3.51 -0.93 -9.06
N THR A 62 -2.66 -0.92 -8.04
CA THR A 62 -2.59 0.16 -7.06
C THR A 62 -1.40 1.07 -7.33
N MET A 63 -1.64 2.36 -7.54
CA MET A 63 -0.61 3.39 -7.55
C MET A 63 -0.51 4.02 -6.17
N TRP A 64 0.72 4.19 -5.67
CA TRP A 64 0.98 4.87 -4.41
C TRP A 64 1.49 6.28 -4.62
N ILE A 65 1.12 7.17 -3.70
CA ILE A 65 1.71 8.50 -3.57
C ILE A 65 2.49 8.50 -2.26
N LEU A 66 3.81 8.63 -2.33
CA LEU A 66 4.71 8.38 -1.22
C LEU A 66 5.67 9.54 -1.00
N TYR A 67 6.14 9.69 0.23
CA TYR A 67 7.24 10.60 0.52
C TYR A 67 8.56 10.08 -0.07
N ILE A 68 9.40 10.98 -0.57
CA ILE A 68 10.63 10.64 -1.30
C ILE A 68 11.60 9.75 -0.50
N LEU A 69 11.62 9.84 0.83
CA LEU A 69 12.46 8.97 1.68
C LEU A 69 12.13 7.48 1.49
N PHE A 70 10.89 7.12 1.14
CA PHE A 70 10.53 5.72 0.93
C PHE A 70 11.24 5.11 -0.28
N LYS A 71 11.76 5.91 -1.21
CA LYS A 71 12.53 5.45 -2.39
C LYS A 71 13.73 4.57 -2.01
N TYR A 72 14.30 4.78 -0.82
CA TYR A 72 15.46 4.04 -0.32
C TYR A 72 15.12 2.76 0.45
N THR A 73 13.84 2.39 0.51
CA THR A 73 13.37 1.16 1.14
C THR A 73 13.07 0.08 0.10
N ASN A 74 12.88 -1.17 0.53
CA ASN A 74 12.38 -2.23 -0.34
C ASN A 74 11.03 -1.87 -1.00
N PHE A 75 10.21 -1.07 -0.32
CA PHE A 75 8.96 -0.54 -0.88
C PHE A 75 9.23 0.48 -1.99
N GLY A 76 10.19 1.39 -1.77
CA GLY A 76 10.64 2.33 -2.79
C GLY A 76 11.12 1.69 -4.09
N LEU A 77 11.86 0.58 -3.99
CA LEU A 77 12.32 -0.18 -5.16
C LEU A 77 11.14 -0.72 -5.98
N ILE A 78 10.11 -1.27 -5.31
CA ILE A 78 8.90 -1.76 -5.98
C ILE A 78 8.13 -0.60 -6.58
N SER A 79 7.94 0.46 -5.82
CA SER A 79 7.19 1.65 -6.22
C SER A 79 7.81 2.34 -7.42
N TRP A 80 9.15 2.41 -7.49
CA TRP A 80 9.85 2.88 -8.67
C TRP A 80 9.58 2.01 -9.91
N HIS A 81 9.56 0.69 -9.76
CA HIS A 81 9.24 -0.21 -10.88
C HIS A 81 7.76 -0.15 -11.31
N ARG A 82 6.85 0.22 -10.40
CA ARG A 82 5.42 0.36 -10.64
C ARG A 82 5.01 1.74 -11.15
N GLU A 83 5.97 2.66 -11.29
CA GLU A 83 5.72 4.07 -11.61
C GLU A 83 4.78 4.75 -10.59
N ASP A 84 4.90 4.36 -9.31
CA ASP A 84 4.28 5.07 -8.19
C ASP A 84 4.87 6.49 -8.08
N PHE A 85 4.09 7.42 -7.54
CA PHE A 85 4.47 8.83 -7.47
C PHE A 85 5.19 9.13 -6.15
N PHE A 86 6.35 9.78 -6.24
CA PHE A 86 7.10 10.25 -5.08
C PHE A 86 7.02 11.77 -4.99
N ILE A 87 6.70 12.27 -3.79
CA ILE A 87 6.57 13.69 -3.48
C ILE A 87 7.64 14.05 -2.45
N ASP A 88 8.31 15.18 -2.64
CA ASP A 88 9.14 15.79 -1.60
C ASP A 88 8.27 16.73 -0.74
N GLN A 89 8.68 17.04 0.49
CA GLN A 89 7.97 18.07 1.25
C GLN A 89 8.03 19.35 0.42
N GLY A 90 6.84 19.88 0.06
CA GLY A 90 6.76 21.12 -0.70
C GLY A 90 7.39 22.24 0.12
N ASP A 91 8.34 22.96 -0.48
CA ASP A 91 8.78 24.28 0.00
C ASP A 91 7.63 25.29 -0.09
#